data_AF-A0A9P1EYY0-F1
#
_entry.id   AF-A0A9P1EYY0-F1
#
_cell.length_a   1.000
_cell.length_b   1.000
_cell.length_c   1.000
_cell.angle_alpha   90.00
_cell.angle_beta   90.00
_cell.angle_gamma   90.00
#
_symmetry.space_group_name_H-M   'P 1'
#
loop_
_entity.id
_entity.type
_entity.pdbx_description
1 polymer ?
#
loop_
_entity_poly.entity_id
_entity_poly.type
_entity_poly.pdbx_seq_one_letter_code
_entity_poly.pdbx_strand_id
1 'polypeptide(L)'
;MTTYPELKTAIQWISFGFSICFNSLLVYLILTKSPKKMGNYRYLMIYFSCFAIFFSIIDVIVGPFVHSYGKSFAMLADRRESNISPPVLYFLLCVLCGCYGVTITFFAIHFLFRYFALERKGRLTYFHGGYFVIWVAVPVFFGILWGFTVGWFLAPTEESTEYLKQSIEESYHIPMENVTFVCGLYWRTTENGKEEMVASSMCAVVIFAAMMGTSFSVVCYYGYLSYQRINALMNEGESSYTKNLQRQLYKALVAQAIIPIVLMYLPVSNYLILPAFGWDISPISRLVTLVYAAYPAVDPLPLFFIIDNYRNALTGVVCGCYGVIIAFFAIHFLFRYFALERKGRLKYFHGGWFAIWVAVPVLFGALWSFTVGWFLAPTEESTEYLKQSIEESYQIPMENVTFVGALYWRTTENGKEEMVASSVCAVVIFAAMMGTSFSVVCYYGYLSYQRINELLMNEGESSYTKNLQRQLYKALVAQAIIPIVLMYLPMSNYLILPAIGWDVSPLSRLLTLVYAAYPAVDPLPLFFIIDNYRNALAGYFYCCTSNNNRISMGDKEISRGNTTN
;
A
#
# COMPACT_ATOMS: atom_id res chain seq x y z
N MET A 1 22.69 4.48 9.82
CA MET A 1 21.40 4.03 10.39
C MET A 1 20.42 5.15 10.14
N THR A 2 19.26 4.88 9.53
CA THR A 2 18.19 5.87 9.32
C THR A 2 17.67 6.39 10.66
N THR A 3 17.57 7.71 10.81
CA THR A 3 17.05 8.33 12.04
C THR A 3 15.52 8.17 12.12
N TYR A 4 14.93 8.15 13.33
CA TYR A 4 13.46 8.02 13.48
C TYR A 4 12.66 9.07 12.68
N PRO A 5 13.07 10.35 12.63
CA PRO A 5 12.41 11.35 11.78
C PRO A 5 12.38 11.00 10.29
N GLU A 6 13.50 10.48 9.74
CA GLU A 6 13.55 10.03 8.34
C GLU A 6 12.57 8.88 8.07
N LEU A 7 12.54 7.88 8.97
CA LEU A 7 11.63 6.74 8.86
C LEU A 7 10.16 7.19 8.90
N LYS A 8 9.82 8.07 9.86
CA LYS A 8 8.49 8.65 10.00
C LYS A 8 8.08 9.39 8.72
N THR A 9 8.95 10.26 8.21
CA THR A 9 8.67 11.04 7.00
C THR A 9 8.47 10.13 5.79
N ALA A 10 9.32 9.12 5.62
CA ALA A 10 9.15 8.13 4.55
C ALA A 10 7.80 7.40 4.65
N ILE A 11 7.43 6.91 5.84
CA ILE A 11 6.15 6.22 6.06
C ILE A 11 4.97 7.13 5.79
N GLN A 12 5.00 8.39 6.23
CA GLN A 12 3.92 9.36 5.97
C GLN A 12 3.73 9.62 4.47
N TRP A 13 4.80 9.91 3.74
CA TRP A 13 4.70 10.17 2.29
C TRP A 13 4.26 8.93 1.50
N ILE A 14 4.76 7.75 1.87
CA ILE A 14 4.32 6.48 1.27
C ILE A 14 2.83 6.23 1.56
N SER A 15 2.42 6.41 2.82
CA SER A 15 1.02 6.22 3.24
C SER A 15 0.09 7.23 2.57
N PHE A 16 0.52 8.48 2.40
CA PHE A 16 -0.19 9.51 1.66
C PHE A 16 -0.40 9.12 0.19
N GLY A 17 0.66 8.67 -0.49
CA GLY A 17 0.59 8.20 -1.87
C GLY A 17 -0.40 7.04 -2.04
N PHE A 18 -0.32 6.04 -1.15
CA PHE A 18 -1.26 4.92 -1.16
C PHE A 18 -2.69 5.34 -0.79
N SER A 19 -2.86 6.23 0.19
CA SER A 19 -4.17 6.75 0.58
C SER A 19 -4.88 7.42 -0.59
N ILE A 20 -4.20 8.32 -1.31
CA ILE A 20 -4.76 8.97 -2.51
C ILE A 20 -5.11 7.93 -3.56
N CYS A 21 -4.16 7.04 -3.88
CA CYS A 21 -4.34 6.04 -4.94
C CYS A 21 -5.51 5.10 -4.64
N PHE A 22 -5.51 4.47 -3.46
CA PHE A 22 -6.51 3.49 -3.08
C PHE A 22 -7.87 4.12 -2.83
N ASN A 23 -7.97 5.24 -2.11
CA ASN A 23 -9.28 5.86 -1.90
C ASN A 23 -9.87 6.42 -3.20
N SER A 24 -9.06 6.94 -4.12
CA SER A 24 -9.56 7.39 -5.44
C SER A 24 -10.03 6.20 -6.29
N LEU A 25 -9.28 5.10 -6.29
CA LEU A 25 -9.67 3.87 -6.97
C LEU A 25 -10.96 3.30 -6.36
N LEU A 26 -11.09 3.32 -5.04
CA LEU A 26 -12.30 2.88 -4.34
C LEU A 26 -13.50 3.73 -4.74
N VAL A 27 -13.38 5.06 -4.79
CA VAL A 27 -14.46 5.94 -5.28
C VAL A 27 -14.85 5.58 -6.72
N TYR A 28 -13.88 5.38 -7.61
CA TYR A 28 -14.14 4.96 -8.99
C TYR A 28 -14.91 3.62 -9.05
N LEU A 29 -14.47 2.61 -8.29
CA LEU A 29 -15.14 1.31 -8.21
C LEU A 29 -16.55 1.42 -7.63
N ILE A 30 -16.74 2.26 -6.61
CA ILE A 30 -18.05 2.49 -6.01
C ILE A 30 -19.00 3.10 -7.05
N LEU A 31 -18.55 4.08 -7.84
CA LEU A 31 -19.38 4.74 -8.85
C LEU A 31 -19.73 3.83 -10.04
N THR A 32 -18.81 2.96 -10.45
CA THR A 32 -18.94 2.19 -11.71
C THR A 32 -19.40 0.74 -11.51
N LYS A 33 -19.08 0.10 -10.38
CA LYS A 33 -19.28 -1.34 -10.15
C LYS A 33 -20.19 -1.68 -8.97
N SER A 34 -20.65 -0.70 -8.18
CA SER A 34 -21.57 -0.99 -7.07
C SER A 34 -22.93 -1.49 -7.55
N PRO A 35 -23.48 -2.56 -6.94
CA PRO A 35 -24.86 -2.99 -7.18
C PRO A 35 -25.87 -1.89 -6.88
N LYS A 36 -26.89 -1.72 -7.73
CA LYS A 36 -27.98 -0.74 -7.51
C LYS A 36 -28.71 -0.95 -6.18
N LYS A 37 -28.75 -2.20 -5.67
CA LYS A 37 -29.34 -2.56 -4.37
C LYS A 37 -28.60 -2.00 -3.15
N MET A 38 -27.36 -1.51 -3.29
CA MET A 38 -26.64 -0.88 -2.17
C MET A 38 -27.23 0.50 -1.78
N GLY A 39 -28.05 1.11 -2.65
CA GLY A 39 -28.71 2.39 -2.35
C GLY A 39 -27.71 3.49 -1.96
N ASN A 40 -28.03 4.25 -0.90
CA ASN A 40 -27.21 5.38 -0.44
C ASN A 40 -25.92 4.99 0.29
N TYR A 41 -25.69 3.70 0.56
CA TYR A 41 -24.44 3.23 1.17
C TYR A 41 -23.20 3.67 0.37
N ARG A 42 -23.34 3.66 -0.96
CA ARG A 42 -22.28 4.10 -1.87
C ARG A 42 -21.83 5.53 -1.60
N TYR A 43 -22.76 6.43 -1.27
CA TYR A 43 -22.45 7.83 -0.98
C TYR A 43 -21.75 7.99 0.37
N LEU A 44 -22.11 7.17 1.36
CA LEU A 44 -21.40 7.16 2.64
C LEU A 44 -19.96 6.64 2.49
N MET A 45 -19.76 5.56 1.72
CA MET A 45 -18.40 5.06 1.41
C MET A 45 -17.57 6.08 0.62
N ILE A 46 -18.17 6.78 -0.36
CA ILE A 46 -17.49 7.87 -1.08
C ILE A 46 -17.10 8.98 -0.11
N TYR A 47 -18.01 9.41 0.77
CA TYR A 47 -17.73 10.45 1.75
C TYR A 47 -16.54 10.07 2.64
N PHE A 48 -16.51 8.83 3.12
CA PHE A 48 -15.41 8.31 3.91
C PHE A 48 -14.08 8.27 3.12
N SER A 49 -14.08 7.80 1.87
CA SER A 49 -12.88 7.80 1.03
C SER A 49 -12.36 9.21 0.76
N CYS A 50 -13.25 10.18 0.50
CA CYS A 50 -12.87 11.59 0.36
C CYS A 50 -12.29 12.15 1.67
N PHE A 51 -12.85 11.78 2.81
CA PHE A 51 -12.34 12.18 4.11
C PHE A 51 -10.98 11.55 4.42
N ALA A 52 -10.75 10.28 4.08
CA ALA A 52 -9.46 9.62 4.23
C ALA A 52 -8.35 10.33 3.41
N ILE A 53 -8.67 10.77 2.19
CA ILE A 53 -7.77 11.60 1.36
C ILE A 53 -7.50 12.94 2.05
N PHE A 54 -8.54 13.63 2.51
CA PHE A 54 -8.42 14.90 3.22
C PHE A 54 -7.53 14.75 4.47
N PHE A 55 -7.76 13.72 5.28
CA PHE A 55 -6.95 13.41 6.45
C PHE A 55 -5.48 13.24 6.09
N SER A 56 -5.16 12.44 5.06
CA SER A 56 -3.78 12.23 4.64
C SER A 56 -3.11 13.50 4.09
N ILE A 57 -3.87 14.40 3.46
CA ILE A 57 -3.37 15.71 3.03
C ILE A 57 -2.96 16.55 4.25
N ILE A 58 -3.85 16.67 5.25
CA ILE A 58 -3.55 17.44 6.46
C ILE A 58 -2.39 16.81 7.23
N ASP A 59 -2.33 15.47 7.32
CA ASP A 59 -1.24 14.74 7.99
C ASP A 59 0.14 15.09 7.42
N VAL A 60 0.29 15.07 6.09
CA VAL A 60 1.56 15.41 5.44
C VAL A 60 1.90 16.90 5.53
N ILE A 61 0.90 17.78 5.46
CA ILE A 61 1.10 19.23 5.61
C ILE A 61 1.60 19.57 7.02
N VAL A 62 1.01 18.97 8.06
CA VAL A 62 1.40 19.20 9.46
C VAL A 62 2.68 18.46 9.80
N GLY A 63 2.85 17.25 9.28
CA GLY A 63 3.98 16.37 9.57
C GLY A 63 4.18 16.13 11.07
N PRO A 64 3.16 15.74 11.85
CA PRO A 64 3.27 15.72 13.30
C PRO A 64 4.11 14.55 13.83
N PHE A 65 4.57 14.70 15.06
CA PHE A 65 5.19 13.68 15.89
C PHE A 65 4.29 13.47 17.10
N VAL A 66 4.01 12.20 17.42
CA VAL A 66 3.37 11.81 18.67
C VAL A 66 4.48 11.54 19.67
N HIS A 67 4.46 12.28 20.77
CA HIS A 67 5.44 12.21 21.84
C HIS A 67 4.74 11.96 23.18
N SER A 68 5.31 11.11 24.01
CA SER A 68 4.89 10.94 25.39
C SER A 68 6.13 10.93 26.28
N TYR A 69 6.01 11.59 27.42
CA TYR A 69 7.09 11.72 28.39
C TYR A 69 6.50 11.76 29.80
N GLY A 70 6.87 10.79 30.64
CA GLY A 70 6.39 10.70 32.01
C GLY A 70 4.87 10.71 32.11
N LYS A 71 4.30 11.78 32.66
CA LYS A 71 2.86 11.96 32.91
C LYS A 71 2.19 12.88 31.90
N SER A 72 2.77 13.02 30.71
CA SER A 72 2.22 13.85 29.64
C SER A 72 2.16 13.13 28.29
N PHE A 73 1.31 13.67 27.44
CA PHE A 73 1.26 13.35 26.02
C PHE A 73 1.28 14.65 25.23
N ALA A 74 1.99 14.66 24.11
CA ALA A 74 2.04 15.79 23.21
C ALA A 74 2.04 15.37 21.74
N MET A 75 1.32 16.12 20.92
CA MET A 75 1.45 16.07 19.47
C MET A 75 2.12 17.36 19.02
N LEU A 76 3.21 17.23 18.26
CA LEU A 76 4.06 18.36 17.89
C LEU A 76 4.39 18.37 16.40
N ALA A 77 4.63 19.54 15.84
CA ALA A 77 5.06 19.74 14.45
C ALA A 77 6.37 20.55 14.43
N ASP A 78 7.32 20.13 13.60
CA ASP A 78 8.60 20.82 13.38
C ASP A 78 8.38 22.01 12.44
N ARG A 79 8.84 23.20 12.85
CA ARG A 79 8.74 24.42 12.04
C ARG A 79 9.95 24.70 11.15
N ARG A 80 11.08 24.01 11.33
CA ARG A 80 12.34 24.34 10.62
C ARG A 80 12.22 24.27 9.11
N GLU A 81 11.42 23.34 8.60
CA GLU A 81 11.18 23.14 7.16
C GLU A 81 9.81 23.63 6.69
N SER A 82 8.98 24.17 7.60
CA SER A 82 7.62 24.59 7.28
C SER A 82 7.55 26.08 6.95
N ASN A 83 7.05 26.41 5.77
CA ASN A 83 6.75 27.79 5.37
C ASN A 83 5.44 28.34 5.97
N ILE A 84 4.81 27.58 6.89
CA ILE A 84 3.49 27.90 7.46
C ILE A 84 3.67 28.72 8.75
N SER A 85 2.91 29.81 8.87
CA SER A 85 2.94 30.63 10.09
C SER A 85 2.53 29.81 11.33
N PRO A 86 3.13 30.06 12.52
CA PRO A 86 2.84 29.27 13.72
C PRO A 86 1.35 29.18 14.12
N PRO A 87 0.53 30.26 14.04
CA PRO A 87 -0.90 30.17 14.36
C PRO A 87 -1.67 29.26 13.39
N VAL A 88 -1.31 29.29 12.11
CA VAL A 88 -1.92 28.42 11.09
C VAL A 88 -1.50 26.97 11.30
N LEU A 89 -0.23 26.71 11.61
CA LEU A 89 0.25 25.36 11.90
C LEU A 89 -0.42 24.79 13.16
N TYR A 90 -0.59 25.60 14.20
CA TYR A 90 -1.31 25.21 15.42
C TYR A 90 -2.79 24.87 15.11
N PHE A 91 -3.45 25.70 14.31
CA PHE A 91 -4.81 25.43 13.85
C PHE A 91 -4.89 24.12 13.06
N LEU A 92 -3.97 23.89 12.11
CA LEU A 92 -3.92 22.65 11.33
C LEU A 92 -3.66 21.42 12.21
N LEU A 93 -2.84 21.56 13.25
CA LEU A 93 -2.59 20.51 14.23
C LEU A 93 -3.89 20.18 15.01
N CYS A 94 -4.65 21.20 15.43
CA CYS A 94 -5.97 21.01 16.05
C CYS A 94 -6.97 20.36 15.09
N VAL A 95 -6.97 20.75 13.81
CA VAL A 95 -7.80 20.13 12.76
C VAL A 95 -7.42 18.66 12.58
N LEU A 96 -6.13 18.33 12.56
CA LEU A 96 -5.65 16.97 12.44
C LEU A 96 -6.10 16.10 13.62
N CYS A 97 -5.99 16.61 14.85
CA CYS A 97 -6.56 15.94 16.01
C CYS A 97 -8.08 15.82 15.89
N GLY A 98 -8.77 16.86 15.43
CA GLY A 98 -10.21 16.85 15.18
C GLY A 98 -10.65 15.76 14.19
N CYS A 99 -9.85 15.51 13.15
CA CYS A 99 -10.11 14.43 12.21
C CYS A 99 -10.15 13.05 12.86
N TYR A 100 -9.45 12.84 13.99
CA TYR A 100 -9.59 11.61 14.76
C TYR A 100 -11.01 11.42 15.29
N GLY A 101 -11.60 12.50 15.85
CA GLY A 101 -13.00 12.53 16.28
C GLY A 101 -13.98 12.19 15.15
N VAL A 102 -13.77 12.74 13.96
CA VAL A 102 -14.57 12.39 12.77
C VAL A 102 -14.44 10.90 12.44
N THR A 103 -13.21 10.37 12.46
CA THR A 103 -12.88 8.99 12.07
C THR A 103 -13.56 7.97 12.99
N ILE A 104 -13.47 8.16 14.31
CA ILE A 104 -14.09 7.22 15.26
C ILE A 104 -15.61 7.18 15.09
N THR A 105 -16.25 8.34 14.90
CA THR A 105 -17.69 8.44 14.66
C THR A 105 -18.09 7.80 13.34
N PHE A 106 -17.28 7.92 12.29
CA PHE A 106 -17.53 7.22 11.04
C PHE A 106 -17.60 5.71 11.22
N PHE A 107 -16.68 5.13 11.98
CA PHE A 107 -16.72 3.69 12.23
C PHE A 107 -18.02 3.26 12.90
N ALA A 108 -18.45 3.99 13.93
CA ALA A 108 -19.73 3.73 14.59
C ALA A 108 -20.90 3.76 13.60
N ILE A 109 -20.96 4.77 12.73
CA ILE A 109 -22.00 4.89 11.69
C ILE A 109 -21.92 3.74 10.68
N HIS A 110 -20.72 3.34 10.25
CA HIS A 110 -20.55 2.21 9.33
C HIS A 110 -21.07 0.90 9.92
N PHE A 111 -20.79 0.63 11.19
CA PHE A 111 -21.31 -0.57 11.87
C PHE A 111 -22.84 -0.53 12.01
N LEU A 112 -23.38 0.61 12.42
CA LEU A 112 -24.82 0.82 12.51
C LEU A 112 -25.52 0.62 11.16
N PHE A 113 -24.98 1.24 10.10
CA PHE A 113 -25.50 1.12 8.75
C PHE A 113 -25.52 -0.34 8.29
N ARG A 114 -24.40 -1.05 8.47
CA ARG A 114 -24.25 -2.45 8.03
C ARG A 114 -25.24 -3.36 8.74
N TYR A 115 -25.47 -3.14 10.03
CA TYR A 115 -26.51 -3.87 10.75
C TYR A 115 -27.90 -3.62 10.15
N PHE A 116 -28.27 -2.35 9.89
CA PHE A 116 -29.58 -2.04 9.30
C PHE A 116 -29.76 -2.63 7.89
N ALA A 117 -28.68 -2.73 7.11
CA ALA A 117 -28.69 -3.42 5.83
C ALA A 117 -28.96 -4.93 5.97
N LEU A 118 -28.40 -5.58 7.00
CA LEU A 118 -28.61 -7.00 7.30
C LEU A 118 -29.99 -7.29 7.89
N GLU A 119 -30.56 -6.35 8.65
CA GLU A 119 -31.85 -6.54 9.30
C GLU A 119 -33.01 -6.63 8.29
N ARG A 120 -32.87 -5.99 7.11
CA ARG A 120 -33.88 -5.94 6.02
C ARG A 120 -35.28 -5.44 6.42
N LYS A 121 -35.43 -4.78 7.57
CA LYS A 121 -36.71 -4.21 8.07
C LYS A 121 -37.02 -2.81 7.54
N GLY A 122 -36.45 -2.41 6.40
CA GLY A 122 -36.70 -1.08 5.81
C GLY A 122 -36.03 0.11 6.54
N ARG A 123 -35.28 -0.09 7.63
CA ARG A 123 -34.58 0.98 8.37
C ARG A 123 -33.49 1.71 7.59
N LEU A 124 -33.13 1.21 6.40
CA LEU A 124 -32.28 1.93 5.46
C LEU A 124 -32.91 3.27 5.01
N THR A 125 -34.21 3.48 5.19
CA THR A 125 -34.88 4.77 4.94
C THR A 125 -34.31 5.91 5.79
N TYR A 126 -33.75 5.65 6.98
CA TYR A 126 -33.04 6.65 7.79
C TYR A 126 -31.74 7.15 7.14
N PHE A 127 -31.26 6.48 6.11
CA PHE A 127 -30.13 6.90 5.29
C PHE A 127 -30.57 7.52 3.96
N HIS A 128 -31.85 7.90 3.82
CA HIS A 128 -32.42 8.55 2.65
C HIS A 128 -32.91 9.97 2.94
N GLY A 129 -32.92 10.80 1.88
CA GLY A 129 -33.45 12.17 1.93
C GLY A 129 -32.73 13.06 2.95
N GLY A 130 -33.50 13.90 3.67
CA GLY A 130 -32.96 14.84 4.66
C GLY A 130 -32.19 14.19 5.82
N TYR A 131 -32.50 12.94 6.18
CA TYR A 131 -31.78 12.24 7.24
C TYR A 131 -30.32 11.93 6.86
N PHE A 132 -29.98 11.82 5.58
CA PHE A 132 -28.60 11.62 5.14
C PHE A 132 -27.68 12.78 5.55
N VAL A 133 -28.20 14.02 5.56
CA VAL A 133 -27.44 15.20 5.98
C VAL A 133 -27.03 15.08 7.45
N ILE A 134 -27.88 14.50 8.30
CA ILE A 134 -27.57 14.27 9.71
C ILE A 134 -26.37 13.32 9.83
N TRP A 135 -26.34 12.23 9.06
CA TRP A 135 -25.22 11.28 9.08
C TRP A 135 -23.90 11.85 8.58
N VAL A 136 -23.95 12.88 7.72
CA VAL A 136 -22.76 13.65 7.30
C VAL A 136 -22.34 14.67 8.37
N ALA A 137 -23.31 15.33 9.02
CA ALA A 137 -23.05 16.38 10.00
C ALA A 137 -22.51 15.84 11.34
N VAL A 138 -22.99 14.67 11.79
CA VAL A 138 -22.63 14.08 13.09
C VAL A 138 -21.11 13.85 13.23
N PRO A 139 -20.41 13.19 12.27
CA PRO A 139 -18.95 13.05 12.32
C PRO A 139 -18.22 14.39 12.39
N VAL A 140 -18.64 15.37 11.59
CA VAL A 140 -18.03 16.71 11.56
C VAL A 140 -18.19 17.40 12.92
N PHE A 141 -19.38 17.29 13.54
CA PHE A 141 -19.62 17.84 14.88
C PHE A 141 -18.68 17.23 15.93
N PHE A 142 -18.54 15.89 15.97
CA PHE A 142 -17.61 15.24 16.90
C PHE A 142 -16.14 15.59 16.59
N GLY A 143 -15.80 15.81 15.32
CA GLY A 143 -14.48 16.30 14.96
C GLY A 143 -14.19 17.72 15.44
N ILE A 144 -15.16 18.62 15.31
CA ILE A 144 -15.07 19.99 15.84
C ILE A 144 -14.94 19.95 17.36
N LEU A 145 -15.75 19.12 18.05
CA LEU A 145 -15.67 18.97 19.50
C LEU A 145 -14.28 18.49 19.94
N TRP A 146 -13.71 17.51 19.23
CA TRP A 146 -12.36 17.02 19.52
C TRP A 146 -11.30 18.09 19.29
N GLY A 147 -11.32 18.74 18.13
CA GLY A 147 -10.37 19.80 17.78
C GLY A 147 -10.46 20.99 18.73
N PHE A 148 -11.67 21.39 19.13
CA PHE A 148 -11.90 22.43 20.13
C PHE A 148 -11.37 22.02 21.50
N THR A 149 -11.59 20.77 21.91
CA THR A 149 -11.08 20.26 23.19
C THR A 149 -9.55 20.33 23.24
N VAL A 150 -8.89 19.94 22.15
CA VAL A 150 -7.43 20.07 22.02
C VAL A 150 -7.00 21.53 22.04
N GLY A 151 -7.61 22.37 21.19
CA GLY A 151 -7.20 23.76 21.04
C GLY A 151 -7.41 24.62 22.29
N TRP A 152 -8.40 24.29 23.13
CA TRP A 152 -8.76 25.06 24.32
C TRP A 152 -8.18 24.48 25.61
N PHE A 153 -8.31 23.18 25.86
CA PHE A 153 -7.89 22.56 27.12
C PHE A 153 -6.43 22.12 27.12
N LEU A 154 -5.84 21.88 25.93
CA LEU A 154 -4.48 21.34 25.76
C LEU A 154 -3.54 22.32 25.04
N ALA A 155 -3.88 23.60 25.06
CA ALA A 155 -3.04 24.65 24.53
C ALA A 155 -1.70 24.72 25.29
N PRO A 156 -0.58 25.01 24.60
CA PRO A 156 0.72 25.19 25.24
C PRO A 156 0.68 26.25 26.34
N THR A 157 1.14 25.88 27.53
CA THR A 157 1.47 26.79 28.63
C THR A 157 2.99 26.84 28.83
N GLU A 158 3.50 27.87 29.50
CA GLU A 158 4.92 27.97 29.87
C GLU A 158 5.39 26.72 30.64
N GLU A 159 4.57 26.24 31.59
CA GLU A 159 4.82 25.03 32.36
C GLU A 159 4.96 23.78 31.47
N SER A 160 4.01 23.57 30.55
CA SER A 160 4.05 22.43 29.64
C SER A 160 5.23 22.50 28.65
N THR A 161 5.64 23.71 28.29
CA THR A 161 6.76 23.97 27.39
C THR A 161 8.07 23.58 28.07
N GLU A 162 8.29 24.04 29.30
CA GLU A 162 9.51 23.73 30.05
C GLU A 162 9.58 22.22 30.39
N TYR A 163 8.45 21.61 30.76
CA TYR A 163 8.39 20.17 31.07
C TYR A 163 8.81 19.28 29.89
N LEU A 164 8.45 19.66 28.66
CA LEU A 164 8.73 18.85 27.46
C LEU A 164 10.04 19.21 26.76
N LYS A 165 10.62 20.38 27.05
CA LYS A 165 11.77 20.95 26.34
C LYS A 165 12.93 19.97 26.21
N GLN A 166 13.42 19.47 27.35
CA GLN A 166 14.55 18.55 27.36
C GLN A 166 14.25 17.24 26.61
N SER A 167 13.07 16.65 26.83
CA SER A 167 12.68 15.38 26.20
C SER A 167 12.56 15.49 24.67
N ILE A 168 12.03 16.61 24.17
CA ILE A 168 11.88 16.88 22.73
C ILE A 168 13.26 17.11 22.08
N GLU A 169 14.11 17.91 22.72
CA GLU A 169 15.46 18.22 22.22
C GLU A 169 16.35 16.97 22.17
N GLU A 170 16.27 16.11 23.18
CA GLU A 170 16.98 14.83 23.21
C GLU A 170 16.44 13.82 22.19
N SER A 171 15.11 13.74 22.02
CA SER A 171 14.47 12.72 21.18
C SER A 171 14.51 13.04 19.68
N TYR A 172 14.40 14.32 19.31
CA TYR A 172 14.22 14.74 17.92
C TYR A 172 15.29 15.73 17.44
N HIS A 173 16.16 16.24 18.34
CA HIS A 173 17.14 17.27 18.02
C HIS A 173 16.50 18.52 17.39
N ILE A 174 15.33 18.91 17.92
CA ILE A 174 14.58 20.11 17.54
C ILE A 174 14.56 21.06 18.74
N PRO A 175 15.07 22.29 18.62
CA PRO A 175 14.92 23.30 19.67
C PRO A 175 13.44 23.58 19.94
N MET A 176 13.04 23.69 21.20
CA MET A 176 11.62 23.89 21.56
C MET A 176 11.01 25.16 20.94
N GLU A 177 11.83 26.19 20.70
CA GLU A 177 11.46 27.44 20.02
C GLU A 177 11.02 27.26 18.56
N ASN A 178 11.31 26.12 17.95
CA ASN A 178 10.92 25.75 16.58
C ASN A 178 9.83 24.68 16.54
N VAL A 179 9.17 24.43 17.67
CA VAL A 179 8.10 23.43 17.79
C VAL A 179 6.76 24.13 17.94
N THR A 180 5.75 23.63 17.24
CA THR A 180 4.34 23.94 17.54
C THR A 180 3.70 22.67 18.07
N PHE A 181 3.08 22.71 19.24
CA PHE A 181 2.55 21.50 19.87
C PHE A 181 1.22 21.74 20.58
N VAL A 182 0.57 20.66 20.94
CA VAL A 182 -0.51 20.58 21.93
C VAL A 182 -0.11 19.53 22.95
N CYS A 183 -0.41 19.75 24.22
CA CYS A 183 0.04 18.87 25.30
C CYS A 183 -1.02 18.72 26.38
N GLY A 184 -1.25 17.48 26.81
CA GLY A 184 -1.91 17.20 28.08
C GLY A 184 -0.87 16.79 29.12
N LEU A 185 -0.51 17.74 29.99
CA LEU A 185 0.20 17.45 31.22
C LEU A 185 -0.83 17.08 32.29
N TYR A 186 -0.84 15.85 32.77
CA TYR A 186 -1.87 15.37 33.68
C TYR A 186 -1.61 15.69 35.14
N TRP A 187 -0.35 15.60 35.53
CA TRP A 187 0.12 15.77 36.89
C TRP A 187 1.26 16.77 36.89
N ARG A 188 1.16 17.76 37.77
CA ARG A 188 2.24 18.72 38.03
C ARG A 188 2.80 18.53 39.42
N THR A 189 4.09 18.79 39.57
CA THR A 189 4.74 18.78 40.88
C THR A 189 4.78 20.23 41.38
N THR A 190 4.05 20.49 42.45
CA THR A 190 4.03 21.82 43.09
C THR A 190 5.38 22.09 43.76
N GLU A 191 5.73 23.35 44.02
CA GLU A 191 6.97 23.75 44.74
C GLU A 191 7.18 22.99 46.06
N ASN A 192 6.09 22.56 46.71
CA ASN A 192 6.10 21.77 47.95
C ASN A 192 6.37 20.26 47.73
N GLY A 193 6.73 19.83 46.52
CA GLY A 193 6.96 18.43 46.14
C GLY A 193 5.69 17.56 46.04
N LYS A 194 4.50 18.17 46.14
CA LYS A 194 3.21 17.46 46.08
C LYS A 194 2.69 17.42 44.64
N GLU A 195 2.25 16.25 44.22
CA GLU A 195 1.60 16.06 42.92
C GLU A 195 0.16 16.60 42.94
N GLU A 196 -0.15 17.45 41.98
CA GLU A 196 -1.47 18.03 41.76
C GLU A 196 -1.96 17.68 40.35
N MET A 197 -3.25 17.37 40.23
CA MET A 197 -3.87 17.11 38.93
C MET A 197 -4.11 18.42 38.18
N VAL A 198 -3.77 18.44 36.90
CA VAL A 198 -4.08 19.56 36.01
C VAL A 198 -5.51 19.41 35.51
N ALA A 199 -6.43 20.22 36.04
CA ALA A 199 -7.86 20.10 35.79
C ALA A 199 -8.24 20.20 34.29
N SER A 200 -7.55 21.04 33.51
CA SER A 200 -7.82 21.19 32.06
C SER A 200 -7.50 19.91 31.29
N SER A 201 -6.31 19.33 31.50
CA SER A 201 -5.88 18.07 30.87
C SER A 201 -6.76 16.90 31.30
N MET A 202 -7.17 16.85 32.56
CA MET A 202 -8.10 15.84 33.06
C MET A 202 -9.47 15.95 32.41
N CYS A 203 -10.00 17.17 32.28
CA CYS A 203 -11.26 17.42 31.58
C CYS A 203 -11.18 16.96 30.11
N ALA A 204 -10.09 17.28 29.41
CA ALA A 204 -9.86 16.84 28.05
C ALA A 204 -9.87 15.31 27.91
N VAL A 205 -9.19 14.58 28.80
CA VAL A 205 -9.21 13.11 28.79
C VAL A 205 -10.58 12.54 29.05
N VAL A 206 -11.34 13.10 29.99
CA VAL A 206 -12.70 12.61 30.25
C VAL A 206 -13.57 12.79 29.01
N ILE A 207 -13.44 13.92 28.30
CA ILE A 207 -14.13 14.15 27.03
C ILE A 207 -13.70 13.13 25.97
N PHE A 208 -12.40 12.93 25.76
CA PHE A 208 -11.89 11.94 24.79
C PHE A 208 -12.34 10.52 25.14
N ALA A 209 -12.23 10.12 26.42
CA ALA A 209 -12.65 8.80 26.89
C ALA A 209 -14.17 8.60 26.71
N ALA A 210 -14.99 9.63 26.94
CA ALA A 210 -16.43 9.57 26.69
C ALA A 210 -16.74 9.42 25.19
N MET A 211 -16.10 10.21 24.33
CA MET A 211 -16.27 10.13 22.87
C MET A 211 -15.83 8.77 22.31
N MET A 212 -14.64 8.31 22.70
CA MET A 212 -14.11 7.02 22.26
C MET A 212 -14.91 5.86 22.83
N GLY A 213 -15.26 5.91 24.11
CA GLY A 213 -16.04 4.88 24.80
C GLY A 213 -17.45 4.73 24.22
N THR A 214 -18.13 5.84 23.93
CA THR A 214 -19.45 5.81 23.26
C THR A 214 -19.35 5.23 21.85
N SER A 215 -18.40 5.70 21.05
CA SER A 215 -18.17 5.20 19.69
C SER A 215 -17.86 3.69 19.68
N PHE A 216 -16.92 3.26 20.53
CA PHE A 216 -16.53 1.86 20.66
C PHE A 216 -17.69 0.98 21.12
N SER A 217 -18.51 1.46 22.07
CA SER A 217 -19.71 0.74 22.52
C SER A 217 -20.71 0.53 21.37
N VAL A 218 -20.93 1.54 20.53
CA VAL A 218 -21.79 1.42 19.33
C VAL A 218 -21.22 0.39 18.35
N VAL A 219 -19.91 0.43 18.08
CA VAL A 219 -19.23 -0.54 17.21
C VAL A 219 -19.38 -1.96 17.75
N CYS A 220 -19.11 -2.20 19.04
CA CYS A 220 -19.25 -3.51 19.66
C CYS A 220 -20.72 -4.00 19.65
N TYR A 221 -21.67 -3.13 19.99
CA TYR A 221 -23.09 -3.47 20.04
C TYR A 221 -23.63 -3.86 18.66
N TYR A 222 -23.46 -3.02 17.64
CA TYR A 222 -23.92 -3.34 16.28
C TYR A 222 -23.08 -4.41 15.59
N GLY A 223 -21.80 -4.56 15.95
CA GLY A 223 -20.97 -5.69 15.54
C GLY A 223 -21.53 -7.02 16.04
N TYR A 224 -21.87 -7.08 17.33
CA TYR A 224 -22.50 -8.27 17.93
C TYR A 224 -23.88 -8.58 17.34
N LEU A 225 -24.74 -7.56 17.20
CA LEU A 225 -26.04 -7.74 16.57
C LEU A 225 -25.94 -8.20 15.11
N SER A 226 -24.97 -7.68 14.36
CA SER A 226 -24.69 -8.13 12.99
C SER A 226 -24.29 -9.59 12.95
N TYR A 227 -23.42 -10.02 13.86
CA TYR A 227 -23.03 -11.42 14.01
C TYR A 227 -24.22 -12.33 14.30
N GLN A 228 -25.07 -11.96 15.27
CA GLN A 228 -26.28 -12.72 15.58
C GLN A 228 -27.24 -12.82 14.38
N ARG A 229 -27.51 -11.70 13.69
CA ARG A 229 -28.44 -11.68 12.57
C ARG A 229 -27.96 -12.56 11.42
N ILE A 230 -26.67 -12.56 11.14
CA ILE A 230 -26.08 -13.40 10.08
C ILE A 230 -26.20 -14.88 10.44
N ASN A 231 -25.90 -15.26 11.69
CA ASN A 231 -26.06 -16.65 12.12
C ASN A 231 -27.51 -17.12 12.02
N ALA A 232 -28.48 -16.24 12.31
CA ALA A 232 -29.90 -16.54 12.12
C ALA A 232 -30.25 -16.71 10.63
N LEU A 233 -29.75 -15.83 9.76
CA LEU A 233 -30.00 -15.89 8.30
C LEU A 233 -29.46 -17.17 7.65
N MET A 234 -28.36 -17.75 8.17
CA MET A 234 -27.86 -19.04 7.68
C MET A 234 -28.88 -20.19 7.84
N ASN A 235 -29.78 -20.06 8.83
CA ASN A 235 -30.79 -21.04 9.18
C ASN A 235 -32.16 -20.76 8.52
N GLU A 236 -32.37 -19.60 7.90
CA GLU A 236 -33.65 -19.19 7.29
C GLU A 236 -33.90 -19.77 5.87
N GLY A 237 -33.09 -20.74 5.41
CA GLY A 237 -33.35 -21.45 4.14
C GLY A 237 -33.14 -20.66 2.84
N GLU A 238 -32.45 -19.51 2.87
CA GLU A 238 -32.18 -18.71 1.66
C GLU A 238 -31.31 -19.45 0.62
N SER A 239 -31.40 -19.02 -0.65
CA SER A 239 -30.62 -19.56 -1.77
C SER A 239 -29.11 -19.48 -1.50
N SER A 240 -28.34 -20.44 -2.03
CA SER A 240 -26.89 -20.55 -1.86
C SER A 240 -26.15 -19.25 -2.20
N TYR A 241 -26.59 -18.57 -3.27
CA TYR A 241 -26.08 -17.27 -3.68
C TYR A 241 -26.23 -16.19 -2.59
N THR A 242 -27.41 -16.11 -1.98
CA THR A 242 -27.71 -15.09 -0.97
C THR A 242 -26.94 -15.35 0.32
N LYS A 243 -26.82 -16.63 0.72
CA LYS A 243 -25.99 -17.05 1.86
C LYS A 243 -24.52 -16.67 1.67
N ASN A 244 -23.97 -16.89 0.47
CA ASN A 244 -22.58 -16.55 0.20
C ASN A 244 -22.31 -15.05 0.19
N LEU A 245 -23.18 -14.26 -0.45
CA LEU A 245 -23.05 -12.80 -0.43
C LEU A 245 -23.06 -12.27 1.01
N GLN A 246 -23.95 -12.77 1.87
CA GLN A 246 -24.01 -12.37 3.29
C GLN A 246 -22.75 -12.79 4.06
N ARG A 247 -22.22 -13.99 3.82
CA ARG A 247 -20.96 -14.47 4.43
C ARG A 247 -19.75 -13.62 4.02
N GLN A 248 -19.68 -13.22 2.75
CA GLN A 248 -18.63 -12.33 2.25
C GLN A 248 -18.70 -10.94 2.91
N LEU A 249 -19.90 -10.36 2.97
CA LEU A 249 -20.12 -9.07 3.64
C LEU A 249 -19.75 -9.13 5.13
N TYR A 250 -19.99 -10.27 5.80
CA TYR A 250 -19.55 -10.48 7.18
C TYR A 250 -18.02 -10.57 7.31
N LYS A 251 -17.35 -11.35 6.46
CA LYS A 251 -15.88 -11.41 6.48
C LYS A 251 -15.27 -10.03 6.23
N ALA A 252 -15.84 -9.26 5.31
CA ALA A 252 -15.46 -7.87 5.07
C ALA A 252 -15.69 -7.01 6.31
N LEU A 253 -16.83 -7.17 6.98
CA LEU A 253 -17.17 -6.47 8.21
C LEU A 253 -16.16 -6.75 9.32
N VAL A 254 -15.82 -8.02 9.57
CA VAL A 254 -14.85 -8.38 10.61
C VAL A 254 -13.46 -7.85 10.28
N ALA A 255 -13.01 -8.02 9.03
CA ALA A 255 -11.71 -7.50 8.59
C ALA A 255 -11.63 -5.96 8.75
N GLN A 256 -12.70 -5.25 8.37
CA GLN A 256 -12.80 -3.80 8.53
C GLN A 256 -13.06 -3.36 9.97
N ALA A 257 -13.47 -4.25 10.87
CA ALA A 257 -13.53 -3.96 12.31
C ALA A 257 -12.11 -3.92 12.90
N ILE A 258 -11.31 -4.92 12.53
CA ILE A 258 -10.00 -5.17 13.13
C ILE A 258 -9.02 -4.05 12.78
N ILE A 259 -9.02 -3.56 11.53
CA ILE A 259 -8.09 -2.54 11.06
C ILE A 259 -8.16 -1.26 11.91
N PRO A 260 -9.33 -0.60 12.06
CA PRO A 260 -9.49 0.53 12.97
C PRO A 260 -9.14 0.23 14.42
N ILE A 261 -9.52 -0.94 14.93
CA ILE A 261 -9.26 -1.30 16.33
C ILE A 261 -7.75 -1.35 16.58
N VAL A 262 -7.00 -1.99 15.69
CA VAL A 262 -5.56 -2.22 15.81
C VAL A 262 -4.75 -0.98 15.46
N LEU A 263 -5.13 -0.24 14.42
CA LEU A 263 -4.35 0.90 13.91
C LEU A 263 -4.73 2.24 14.55
N MET A 264 -5.96 2.40 15.05
CA MET A 264 -6.47 3.68 15.56
C MET A 264 -6.95 3.62 17.00
N TYR A 265 -7.89 2.74 17.36
CA TYR A 265 -8.46 2.74 18.72
C TYR A 265 -7.43 2.35 19.78
N LEU A 266 -6.82 1.16 19.69
CA LEU A 266 -5.89 0.68 20.72
C LEU A 266 -4.68 1.61 20.90
N PRO A 267 -3.94 2.00 19.84
CA PRO A 267 -2.73 2.80 20.00
C PRO A 267 -3.03 4.19 20.57
N VAL A 268 -4.07 4.86 20.05
CA VAL A 268 -4.39 6.24 20.46
C VAL A 268 -5.09 6.28 21.82
N SER A 269 -5.95 5.30 22.15
CA SER A 269 -6.56 5.22 23.50
C SER A 269 -5.48 5.07 24.55
N ASN A 270 -4.54 4.15 24.33
CA ASN A 270 -3.43 3.93 25.25
C ASN A 270 -2.56 5.18 25.37
N TYR A 271 -2.28 5.83 24.24
CA TYR A 271 -1.52 7.08 24.19
C TYR A 271 -2.15 8.21 25.03
N LEU A 272 -3.47 8.39 24.95
CA LEU A 272 -4.16 9.46 25.67
C LEU A 272 -4.37 9.08 27.14
N ILE A 273 -4.80 7.86 27.44
CA ILE A 273 -5.31 7.49 28.75
C ILE A 273 -4.21 7.07 29.73
N LEU A 274 -3.20 6.30 29.28
CA LEU A 274 -2.22 5.71 30.20
C LEU A 274 -1.34 6.74 30.95
N PRO A 275 -0.89 7.86 30.33
CA PRO A 275 -0.14 8.85 31.07
C PRO A 275 -0.96 9.54 32.17
N ALA A 276 -2.31 9.53 32.07
CA ALA A 276 -3.18 10.05 33.13
C ALA A 276 -3.12 9.19 34.40
N PHE A 277 -2.81 7.90 34.27
CA PHE A 277 -2.53 7.00 35.39
C PHE A 277 -1.05 7.00 35.82
N GLY A 278 -0.22 7.84 35.20
CA GLY A 278 1.19 7.99 35.51
C GLY A 278 2.11 6.96 34.85
N TRP A 279 1.64 6.25 33.82
CA TRP A 279 2.48 5.30 33.07
C TRP A 279 3.22 5.99 31.94
N ASP A 280 4.55 5.88 31.93
CA ASP A 280 5.38 6.37 30.83
C ASP A 280 5.36 5.39 29.65
N ILE A 281 4.89 5.88 28.51
CA ILE A 281 4.71 5.11 27.26
C ILE A 281 5.53 5.69 26.11
N SER A 282 6.63 6.38 26.42
CA SER A 282 7.51 7.01 25.43
C SER A 282 7.86 6.11 24.21
N PRO A 283 8.21 4.82 24.36
CA PRO A 283 8.49 3.95 23.20
C PRO A 283 7.26 3.69 22.31
N ILE A 284 6.07 3.59 22.90
CA ILE A 284 4.81 3.32 22.19
C ILE A 284 4.38 4.54 21.40
N SER A 285 4.63 5.77 21.90
CA SER A 285 4.27 7.02 21.20
C SER A 285 4.84 7.13 19.78
N ARG A 286 6.07 6.61 19.59
CA ARG A 286 6.70 6.54 18.26
C ARG A 286 5.95 5.61 17.32
N LEU A 287 5.54 4.44 17.80
CA LEU A 287 4.74 3.50 17.03
C LEU A 287 3.38 4.09 16.66
N VAL A 288 2.73 4.79 17.59
CA VAL A 288 1.44 5.48 17.35
C VAL A 288 1.54 6.39 16.13
N THR A 289 2.63 7.16 16.02
CA THR A 289 2.87 8.06 14.87
C THR A 289 2.82 7.32 13.54
N LEU A 290 3.41 6.12 13.47
CA LEU A 290 3.50 5.34 12.24
C LEU A 290 2.17 4.65 11.89
N VAL A 291 1.49 4.07 12.88
CA VAL A 291 0.26 3.28 12.64
C VAL A 291 -0.92 4.16 12.26
N TYR A 292 -1.07 5.34 12.87
CA TYR A 292 -2.17 6.24 12.51
C TYR A 292 -1.99 6.81 11.09
N ALA A 293 -0.75 7.12 10.69
CA ALA A 293 -0.46 7.66 9.36
C ALA A 293 -0.74 6.64 8.24
N ALA A 294 -0.53 5.34 8.53
CA ALA A 294 -0.78 4.24 7.59
C ALA A 294 -2.27 3.90 7.43
N TYR A 295 -3.10 4.17 8.45
CA TYR A 295 -4.50 3.75 8.49
C TYR A 295 -5.33 4.12 7.23
N PRO A 296 -5.30 5.38 6.71
CA PRO A 296 -6.11 5.78 5.55
C PRO A 296 -5.77 5.00 4.27
N ALA A 297 -4.53 4.51 4.16
CA ALA A 297 -4.09 3.66 3.06
C ALA A 297 -4.56 2.20 3.23
N VAL A 298 -4.64 1.71 4.46
CA VAL A 298 -4.97 0.29 4.74
C VAL A 298 -6.48 0.04 4.73
N ASP A 299 -7.29 1.00 5.19
CA ASP A 299 -8.75 0.84 5.32
C ASP A 299 -9.52 0.44 4.04
N PRO A 300 -9.18 0.94 2.82
CA PRO A 300 -9.89 0.51 1.61
C PRO A 300 -9.55 -0.92 1.16
N LEU A 301 -8.46 -1.53 1.64
CA LEU A 301 -7.97 -2.82 1.14
C LEU A 301 -8.95 -3.99 1.33
N PRO A 302 -9.62 -4.17 2.49
CA PRO A 302 -10.64 -5.22 2.63
C PRO A 302 -11.78 -5.09 1.61
N LEU A 303 -12.16 -3.87 1.22
CA LEU A 303 -13.21 -3.68 0.21
C LEU A 303 -12.74 -4.20 -1.15
N PHE A 304 -11.47 -4.00 -1.51
CA PHE A 304 -10.90 -4.53 -2.73
C PHE A 304 -10.84 -6.05 -2.78
N PHE A 305 -10.41 -6.69 -1.69
CA PHE A 305 -10.12 -8.11 -1.69
C PHE A 305 -11.32 -8.99 -1.30
N ILE A 306 -12.33 -8.45 -0.62
CA ILE A 306 -13.45 -9.24 -0.11
C ILE A 306 -14.74 -9.04 -0.90
N ILE A 307 -15.00 -7.84 -1.45
CA ILE A 307 -16.22 -7.61 -2.23
C ILE A 307 -16.02 -8.09 -3.66
N ASP A 308 -16.73 -9.15 -4.06
CA ASP A 308 -16.59 -9.80 -5.38
C ASP A 308 -16.63 -8.82 -6.56
N ASN A 309 -17.58 -7.86 -6.58
CA ASN A 309 -17.68 -6.90 -7.68
C ASN A 309 -16.43 -6.00 -7.81
N TYR A 310 -15.80 -5.66 -6.68
CA TYR A 310 -14.59 -4.85 -6.65
C TYR A 310 -13.37 -5.71 -6.94
N ARG A 311 -13.28 -6.91 -6.36
CA ARG A 311 -12.21 -7.88 -6.61
C ARG A 311 -12.14 -8.23 -8.09
N ASN A 312 -13.27 -8.60 -8.69
CA ASN A 312 -13.35 -8.97 -10.11
C ASN A 312 -12.93 -7.79 -11.02
N ALA A 313 -13.36 -6.57 -10.69
CA ALA A 313 -12.92 -5.39 -11.43
C ALA A 313 -11.42 -5.12 -11.26
N LEU A 314 -10.86 -5.37 -10.09
CA LEU A 314 -9.44 -5.20 -9.80
C LEU A 314 -8.59 -6.31 -10.41
N THR A 315 -9.11 -7.53 -10.57
CA THR A 315 -8.39 -8.64 -11.22
C THR A 315 -7.86 -8.24 -12.59
N GLY A 316 -8.66 -7.52 -13.39
CA GLY A 316 -8.19 -6.98 -14.68
C GLY A 316 -7.03 -5.99 -14.53
N VAL A 317 -7.06 -5.12 -13.51
CA VAL A 317 -5.98 -4.17 -13.20
C VAL A 317 -4.71 -4.91 -12.76
N VAL A 318 -4.83 -5.89 -11.85
CA VAL A 318 -3.69 -6.70 -11.37
C VAL A 318 -3.06 -7.50 -12.50
N CYS A 319 -3.86 -8.09 -13.39
CA CYS A 319 -3.34 -8.75 -14.59
C CYS A 319 -2.59 -7.76 -15.50
N GLY A 320 -3.02 -6.50 -15.56
CA GLY A 320 -2.34 -5.43 -16.29
C GLY A 320 -0.91 -5.15 -15.84
N CYS A 321 -0.59 -5.41 -14.56
CA CYS A 321 0.78 -5.27 -14.06
C CYS A 321 1.78 -6.12 -14.85
N TYR A 322 1.35 -7.26 -15.40
CA TYR A 322 2.21 -8.06 -16.28
C TYR A 322 2.61 -7.28 -17.54
N GLY A 323 1.64 -6.62 -18.19
CA GLY A 323 1.86 -5.73 -19.33
C GLY A 323 2.85 -4.60 -19.01
N VAL A 324 2.73 -4.01 -17.82
CA VAL A 324 3.66 -2.98 -17.33
C VAL A 324 5.09 -3.55 -17.20
N ILE A 325 5.24 -4.72 -16.57
CA ILE A 325 6.56 -5.34 -16.32
C ILE A 325 7.28 -5.68 -17.62
N ILE A 326 6.59 -6.30 -18.59
CA ILE A 326 7.22 -6.68 -19.87
C ILE A 326 7.72 -5.44 -20.63
N ALA A 327 6.93 -4.36 -20.63
CA ALA A 327 7.31 -3.11 -21.29
C ALA A 327 8.48 -2.41 -20.59
N PHE A 328 8.47 -2.34 -19.25
CA PHE A 328 9.60 -1.82 -18.48
C PHE A 328 10.89 -2.60 -18.76
N PHE A 329 10.77 -3.91 -18.87
CA PHE A 329 11.91 -4.77 -19.17
C PHE A 329 12.51 -4.47 -20.55
N ALA A 330 11.68 -4.33 -21.59
CA ALA A 330 12.12 -3.92 -22.91
C ALA A 330 12.81 -2.54 -22.91
N ILE A 331 12.23 -1.56 -22.21
CA ILE A 331 12.81 -0.21 -22.07
C ILE A 331 14.13 -0.25 -21.31
N HIS A 332 14.28 -1.11 -20.32
CA HIS A 332 15.52 -1.25 -19.57
C HIS A 332 16.67 -1.77 -20.45
N PHE A 333 16.39 -2.71 -21.37
CA PHE A 333 17.38 -3.16 -22.35
C PHE A 333 17.77 -2.05 -23.34
N LEU A 334 16.80 -1.26 -23.80
CA LEU A 334 17.06 -0.08 -24.62
C LEU A 334 17.95 0.94 -23.88
N PHE A 335 17.60 1.27 -22.63
CA PHE A 335 18.37 2.19 -21.80
C PHE A 335 19.83 1.75 -21.63
N ARG A 336 20.03 0.47 -21.30
CA ARG A 336 21.37 -0.14 -21.13
C ARG A 336 22.19 -0.01 -22.41
N TYR A 337 21.60 -0.28 -23.57
CA TYR A 337 22.29 -0.10 -24.84
C TYR A 337 22.72 1.37 -25.06
N PHE A 338 21.83 2.34 -24.83
CA PHE A 338 22.15 3.76 -24.99
C PHE A 338 23.24 4.23 -24.02
N ALA A 339 23.29 3.67 -22.81
CA ALA A 339 24.37 3.92 -21.87
C ALA A 339 25.72 3.38 -22.39
N LEU A 340 25.73 2.21 -23.01
CA LEU A 340 26.93 1.59 -23.60
C LEU A 340 27.43 2.31 -24.87
N GLU A 341 26.53 2.93 -25.63
CA GLU A 341 26.90 3.60 -26.89
C GLU A 341 27.81 4.82 -26.65
N ARG A 342 27.77 5.44 -25.45
CA ARG A 342 28.51 6.67 -25.07
C ARG A 342 28.35 7.86 -26.05
N LYS A 343 27.31 7.87 -26.90
CA LYS A 343 27.01 8.95 -27.87
C LYS A 343 26.08 10.04 -27.33
N GLY A 344 25.96 10.18 -26.01
CA GLY A 344 25.09 11.18 -25.37
C GLY A 344 23.58 10.96 -25.57
N ARG A 345 23.14 9.77 -26.02
CA ARG A 345 21.71 9.43 -26.21
C ARG A 345 20.95 9.22 -24.91
N LEU A 346 21.65 9.13 -23.78
CA LEU A 346 21.06 9.16 -22.44
C LEU A 346 20.21 10.42 -22.18
N LYS A 347 20.42 11.51 -22.94
CA LYS A 347 19.57 12.70 -22.90
C LYS A 347 18.08 12.41 -23.15
N TYR A 348 17.76 11.34 -23.88
CA TYR A 348 16.37 10.90 -24.12
C TYR A 348 15.72 10.21 -22.92
N PHE A 349 16.48 9.94 -21.85
CA PHE A 349 15.96 9.40 -20.58
C PHE A 349 15.90 10.46 -19.47
N HIS A 350 16.08 11.74 -19.82
CA HIS A 350 15.98 12.88 -18.91
C HIS A 350 14.90 13.87 -19.36
N GLY A 351 14.39 14.66 -18.41
CA GLY A 351 13.40 15.72 -18.66
C GLY A 351 12.07 15.20 -19.23
N GLY A 352 11.48 15.92 -20.18
CA GLY A 352 10.17 15.57 -20.76
C GLY A 352 10.13 14.23 -21.49
N TRP A 353 11.27 13.74 -22.02
CA TRP A 353 11.33 12.44 -22.68
C TRP A 353 11.17 11.27 -21.70
N PHE A 354 11.57 11.45 -20.44
CA PHE A 354 11.36 10.45 -19.39
C PHE A 354 9.87 10.16 -19.18
N ALA A 355 9.01 11.18 -19.28
CA ALA A 355 7.56 11.00 -19.16
C ALA A 355 7.00 10.07 -20.26
N ILE A 356 7.56 10.12 -21.47
CA ILE A 356 7.18 9.22 -22.57
C ILE A 356 7.59 7.77 -22.25
N TRP A 357 8.79 7.56 -21.71
CA TRP A 357 9.24 6.22 -21.30
C TRP A 357 8.43 5.64 -20.14
N VAL A 358 7.89 6.49 -19.26
CA VAL A 358 6.96 6.05 -18.20
C VAL A 358 5.56 5.79 -18.75
N ALA A 359 5.12 6.52 -19.77
CA ALA A 359 3.80 6.34 -20.37
C ALA A 359 3.67 5.00 -21.13
N VAL A 360 4.72 4.53 -21.79
CA VAL A 360 4.68 3.27 -22.58
C VAL A 360 4.31 2.05 -21.71
N PRO A 361 4.94 1.78 -20.56
CA PRO A 361 4.52 0.69 -19.68
C PRO A 361 3.10 0.83 -19.16
N VAL A 362 2.65 2.06 -18.84
CA VAL A 362 1.28 2.31 -18.39
C VAL A 362 0.27 1.95 -19.49
N LEU A 363 0.54 2.31 -20.74
CA LEU A 363 -0.29 1.95 -21.89
C LEU A 363 -0.33 0.44 -22.13
N PHE A 364 0.81 -0.25 -22.01
CA PHE A 364 0.85 -1.71 -22.08
C PHE A 364 0.02 -2.34 -20.96
N GLY A 365 0.16 -1.84 -19.74
CA GLY A 365 -0.67 -2.29 -18.61
C GLY A 365 -2.15 -2.09 -18.86
N ALA A 366 -2.54 -0.90 -19.32
CA ALA A 366 -3.93 -0.57 -19.65
C ALA A 366 -4.49 -1.46 -20.77
N LEU A 367 -3.72 -1.71 -21.83
CA LEU A 367 -4.13 -2.59 -22.93
C LEU A 367 -4.31 -4.04 -22.46
N TRP A 368 -3.39 -4.53 -21.61
CA TRP A 368 -3.51 -5.87 -21.02
C TRP A 368 -4.75 -5.96 -20.11
N SER A 369 -4.96 -4.97 -19.24
CA SER A 369 -6.14 -4.89 -18.37
C SER A 369 -7.45 -4.84 -19.15
N PHE A 370 -7.50 -4.04 -20.22
CA PHE A 370 -8.66 -3.97 -21.11
C PHE A 370 -8.92 -5.32 -21.77
N THR A 371 -7.87 -5.96 -22.28
CA THR A 371 -7.97 -7.26 -22.96
C THR A 371 -8.53 -8.33 -22.02
N VAL A 372 -8.00 -8.41 -20.80
CA VAL A 372 -8.52 -9.30 -19.75
C VAL A 372 -9.97 -8.97 -19.41
N GLY A 373 -10.26 -7.71 -19.11
CA GLY A 373 -11.57 -7.29 -18.61
C GLY A 373 -12.68 -7.37 -19.65
N TRP A 374 -12.36 -7.25 -20.94
CA TRP A 374 -13.36 -7.24 -22.01
C TRP A 374 -13.50 -8.61 -22.69
N PHE A 375 -12.39 -9.27 -23.00
CA PHE A 375 -12.42 -10.51 -23.78
C PHE A 375 -12.38 -11.78 -22.93
N LEU A 376 -11.82 -11.71 -21.71
CA LEU A 376 -11.58 -12.88 -20.83
C LEU A 376 -12.32 -12.79 -19.50
N ALA A 377 -13.31 -11.91 -19.41
CA ALA A 377 -14.18 -11.85 -18.24
C ALA A 377 -14.97 -13.16 -18.10
N PRO A 378 -15.23 -13.63 -16.87
CA PRO A 378 -16.03 -14.83 -16.64
C PRO A 378 -17.41 -14.75 -17.28
N THR A 379 -17.72 -15.72 -18.13
CA THR A 379 -19.06 -16.00 -18.65
C THR A 379 -19.65 -17.21 -17.95
N GLU A 380 -20.99 -17.36 -17.97
CA GLU A 380 -21.66 -18.54 -17.39
C GLU A 380 -21.08 -19.85 -17.97
N GLU A 381 -20.91 -19.90 -19.29
CA GLU A 381 -20.32 -21.04 -20.00
C GLU A 381 -18.89 -21.36 -19.53
N SER A 382 -18.01 -20.34 -19.48
CA SER A 382 -16.63 -20.54 -18.99
C SER A 382 -16.57 -20.95 -17.51
N THR A 383 -17.54 -20.51 -16.72
CA THR A 383 -17.63 -20.82 -15.29
C THR A 383 -18.06 -22.28 -15.10
N GLU A 384 -19.05 -22.73 -15.86
CA GLU A 384 -19.53 -24.12 -15.82
C GLU A 384 -18.46 -25.09 -16.33
N TYR A 385 -17.79 -24.75 -17.42
CA TYR A 385 -16.68 -25.56 -17.97
C TYR A 385 -15.55 -25.79 -16.96
N LEU A 386 -15.15 -24.74 -16.23
CA LEU A 386 -14.03 -24.83 -15.27
C LEU A 386 -14.43 -25.36 -13.90
N LYS A 387 -15.73 -25.40 -13.58
CA LYS A 387 -16.24 -25.72 -12.24
C LYS A 387 -15.69 -27.04 -11.71
N GLN A 388 -15.87 -28.12 -12.47
CA GLN A 388 -15.44 -29.46 -12.03
C GLN A 388 -13.92 -29.52 -11.84
N SER A 389 -13.15 -29.01 -12.81
CA SER A 389 -11.69 -29.02 -12.76
C SER A 389 -11.13 -28.27 -11.55
N ILE A 390 -11.73 -27.12 -11.21
CA ILE A 390 -11.32 -26.28 -10.07
C ILE A 390 -11.68 -26.95 -8.74
N GLU A 391 -12.90 -27.48 -8.63
CA GLU A 391 -13.36 -28.15 -7.41
C GLU A 391 -12.52 -29.40 -7.10
N GLU A 392 -12.19 -30.20 -8.11
CA GLU A 392 -11.32 -31.37 -7.96
C GLU A 392 -9.87 -31.00 -7.65
N SER A 393 -9.31 -30.01 -8.34
CA SER A 393 -7.88 -29.66 -8.23
C SER A 393 -7.54 -28.89 -6.96
N TYR A 394 -8.44 -28.00 -6.52
CA TYR A 394 -8.16 -27.06 -5.43
C TYR A 394 -9.01 -27.30 -4.20
N GLN A 395 -10.06 -28.14 -4.27
CA GLN A 395 -11.02 -28.34 -3.17
C GLN A 395 -11.71 -27.04 -2.73
N ILE A 396 -11.87 -26.11 -3.68
CA ILE A 396 -12.54 -24.82 -3.47
C ILE A 396 -13.80 -24.80 -4.33
N PRO A 397 -14.97 -24.52 -3.75
CA PRO A 397 -16.20 -24.44 -4.53
C PRO A 397 -16.13 -23.23 -5.48
N MET A 398 -16.60 -23.41 -6.71
CA MET A 398 -16.43 -22.43 -7.80
C MET A 398 -16.96 -21.02 -7.46
N GLU A 399 -18.00 -20.97 -6.63
CA GLU A 399 -18.59 -19.74 -6.07
C GLU A 399 -17.62 -18.87 -5.26
N ASN A 400 -16.53 -19.43 -4.73
CA ASN A 400 -15.50 -18.69 -3.99
C ASN A 400 -14.29 -18.34 -4.86
N VAL A 401 -14.33 -18.63 -6.17
CA VAL A 401 -13.21 -18.46 -7.09
C VAL A 401 -13.48 -17.27 -8.02
N THR A 402 -12.64 -16.24 -7.92
CA THR A 402 -12.53 -15.23 -8.97
C THR A 402 -11.45 -15.69 -9.94
N PHE A 403 -11.82 -15.82 -11.21
CA PHE A 403 -10.90 -16.16 -12.26
C PHE A 403 -11.05 -15.19 -13.44
N VAL A 404 -10.03 -15.20 -14.28
CA VAL A 404 -10.05 -14.69 -15.64
C VAL A 404 -9.61 -15.87 -16.49
N GLY A 405 -10.31 -16.15 -17.58
CA GLY A 405 -10.07 -17.36 -18.33
C GLY A 405 -10.49 -17.24 -19.78
N ALA A 406 -9.78 -17.94 -20.64
CA ALA A 406 -10.13 -18.10 -22.04
C ALA A 406 -10.75 -19.48 -22.25
N LEU A 407 -11.98 -19.50 -22.74
CA LEU A 407 -12.55 -20.69 -23.36
C LEU A 407 -12.23 -20.59 -24.86
N TYR A 408 -11.30 -21.38 -25.38
CA TYR A 408 -10.85 -21.26 -26.78
C TYR A 408 -11.79 -21.95 -27.75
N TRP A 409 -12.34 -23.10 -27.34
CA TRP A 409 -13.18 -23.95 -28.14
C TRP A 409 -14.50 -24.17 -27.40
N ARG A 410 -15.61 -24.04 -28.11
CA ARG A 410 -16.93 -24.43 -27.60
C ARG A 410 -17.54 -25.48 -28.51
N THR A 411 -18.28 -26.41 -27.91
CA THR A 411 -19.07 -27.39 -28.66
C THR A 411 -20.49 -26.86 -28.79
N THR A 412 -20.94 -26.57 -30.01
CA THR A 412 -22.30 -26.12 -30.28
C THR A 412 -23.29 -27.28 -30.08
N GLU A 413 -24.59 -27.00 -29.89
CA GLU A 413 -25.66 -28.02 -29.73
C GLU A 413 -25.66 -29.08 -30.84
N ASN A 414 -25.12 -28.76 -32.02
CA ASN A 414 -24.97 -29.65 -33.16
C ASN A 414 -23.71 -30.54 -33.13
N GLY A 415 -22.95 -30.55 -32.03
CA GLY A 415 -21.71 -31.34 -31.86
C GLY A 415 -20.50 -30.82 -32.63
N LYS A 416 -20.56 -29.58 -33.15
CA LYS A 416 -19.47 -28.96 -33.90
C LYS A 416 -18.60 -28.10 -32.97
N GLU A 417 -17.28 -28.23 -33.07
CA GLU A 417 -16.34 -27.37 -32.35
C GLU A 417 -16.16 -26.05 -33.09
N GLU A 418 -16.37 -24.94 -32.38
CA GLU A 418 -16.19 -23.59 -32.89
C GLU A 418 -15.27 -22.80 -31.97
N MET A 419 -14.35 -22.04 -32.57
CA MET A 419 -13.46 -21.15 -31.82
C MET A 419 -14.23 -19.95 -31.26
N VAL A 420 -13.97 -19.63 -30.01
CA VAL A 420 -14.56 -18.44 -29.36
C VAL A 420 -13.75 -17.20 -29.79
N ALA A 421 -14.37 -16.36 -30.61
CA ALA A 421 -13.71 -15.19 -31.21
C ALA A 421 -13.09 -14.24 -30.18
N SER A 422 -13.74 -14.01 -29.03
CA SER A 422 -13.21 -13.15 -27.96
C SER A 422 -11.89 -13.68 -27.40
N SER A 423 -11.83 -14.98 -27.08
CA SER A 423 -10.63 -15.66 -26.57
C SER A 423 -9.48 -15.62 -27.59
N VAL A 424 -9.79 -15.81 -28.87
CA VAL A 424 -8.79 -15.72 -29.95
C VAL A 424 -8.25 -14.30 -30.08
N CYS A 425 -9.13 -13.28 -30.09
CA CYS A 425 -8.71 -11.87 -30.09
C CYS A 425 -7.79 -11.55 -28.90
N ALA A 426 -8.12 -12.03 -27.70
CA ALA A 426 -7.29 -11.83 -26.52
C ALA A 426 -5.89 -12.41 -26.68
N VAL A 427 -5.77 -13.65 -27.17
CA VAL A 427 -4.47 -14.29 -27.40
C VAL A 427 -3.67 -13.58 -28.47
N VAL A 428 -4.29 -13.12 -29.56
CA VAL A 428 -3.60 -12.35 -30.60
C VAL A 428 -3.03 -11.05 -30.04
N ILE A 429 -3.80 -10.33 -29.21
CA ILE A 429 -3.32 -9.11 -28.55
C ILE A 429 -2.15 -9.42 -27.61
N PHE A 430 -2.26 -10.43 -26.74
CA PHE A 430 -1.18 -10.80 -25.84
C PHE A 430 0.08 -11.26 -26.60
N ALA A 431 -0.08 -12.05 -27.67
CA ALA A 431 1.02 -12.49 -28.51
C ALA A 431 1.71 -11.30 -29.21
N ALA A 432 0.95 -10.31 -29.69
CA ALA A 432 1.51 -9.10 -30.27
C ALA A 432 2.27 -8.26 -29.22
N MET A 433 1.70 -8.08 -28.03
CA MET A 433 2.36 -7.33 -26.95
C MET A 433 3.64 -8.02 -26.45
N MET A 434 3.59 -9.32 -26.18
CA MET A 434 4.75 -10.08 -25.74
C MET A 434 5.79 -10.20 -26.85
N GLY A 435 5.36 -10.43 -28.10
CA GLY A 435 6.24 -10.57 -29.26
C GLY A 435 6.97 -9.27 -29.59
N THR A 436 6.31 -8.12 -29.53
CA THR A 436 6.96 -6.81 -29.72
C THR A 436 7.95 -6.53 -28.60
N SER A 437 7.56 -6.73 -27.34
CA SER A 437 8.46 -6.56 -26.18
C SER A 437 9.69 -7.47 -26.24
N PHE A 438 9.47 -8.76 -26.52
CA PHE A 438 10.54 -9.75 -26.66
C PHE A 438 11.49 -9.40 -27.82
N SER A 439 10.95 -8.95 -28.95
CA SER A 439 11.76 -8.52 -30.11
C SER A 439 12.67 -7.34 -29.76
N VAL A 440 12.18 -6.36 -29.01
CA VAL A 440 12.98 -5.22 -28.50
C VAL A 440 14.08 -5.70 -27.57
N VAL A 441 13.77 -6.60 -26.62
CA VAL A 441 14.75 -7.20 -25.70
C VAL A 441 15.84 -7.93 -26.47
N CYS A 442 15.48 -8.81 -27.42
CA CYS A 442 16.45 -9.56 -28.22
C CYS A 442 17.32 -8.64 -29.08
N TYR A 443 16.72 -7.64 -29.74
CA TYR A 443 17.43 -6.72 -30.61
C TYR A 443 18.43 -5.85 -29.83
N TYR A 444 18.00 -5.18 -28.76
CA TYR A 444 18.90 -4.34 -27.96
C TYR A 444 19.85 -5.15 -27.07
N GLY A 445 19.47 -6.38 -26.70
CA GLY A 445 20.36 -7.34 -26.07
C GLY A 445 21.51 -7.73 -27.00
N TYR A 446 21.21 -8.06 -28.26
CA TYR A 446 22.23 -8.36 -29.28
C TYR A 446 23.13 -7.16 -29.58
N LEU A 447 22.57 -5.96 -29.74
CA LEU A 447 23.36 -4.75 -29.96
C LEU A 447 24.26 -4.42 -28.75
N SER A 448 23.76 -4.63 -27.54
CA SER A 448 24.55 -4.46 -26.31
C SER A 448 25.70 -5.48 -26.25
N TYR A 449 25.44 -6.73 -26.62
CA TYR A 449 26.45 -7.79 -26.75
C TYR A 449 27.56 -7.37 -27.73
N GLN A 450 27.17 -6.94 -28.95
CA GLN A 450 28.12 -6.53 -29.97
C GLN A 450 28.98 -5.36 -29.48
N ARG A 451 28.35 -4.35 -28.86
CA ARG A 451 29.05 -3.17 -28.37
C ARG A 451 30.03 -3.49 -27.24
N ILE A 452 29.66 -4.37 -26.31
CA ILE A 452 30.58 -4.76 -25.23
C ILE A 452 31.77 -5.54 -25.80
N ASN A 453 31.55 -6.42 -26.76
CA ASN A 453 32.65 -7.14 -27.42
C ASN A 453 33.60 -6.18 -28.16
N GLU A 454 33.10 -5.18 -28.87
CA GLU A 454 33.93 -4.13 -29.47
C GLU A 454 34.78 -3.39 -28.43
N LEU A 455 34.18 -3.03 -27.28
CA LEU A 455 34.90 -2.33 -26.20
C LEU A 455 35.98 -3.21 -25.55
N LEU A 456 35.72 -4.51 -25.40
CA LEU A 456 36.71 -5.47 -24.87
C LEU A 456 37.92 -5.65 -25.80
N MET A 457 37.71 -5.55 -27.11
CA MET A 457 38.77 -5.67 -28.12
C MET A 457 39.56 -4.38 -28.33
N ASN A 458 39.11 -3.25 -27.79
CA ASN A 458 39.77 -1.96 -27.99
C ASN A 458 41.05 -1.86 -27.14
N GLU A 459 42.20 -1.64 -27.76
CA GLU A 459 43.51 -1.65 -27.09
C GLU A 459 43.74 -0.44 -26.15
N GLY A 460 42.99 0.65 -26.34
CA GLY A 460 43.11 1.87 -25.53
C GLY A 460 42.36 1.90 -24.19
N GLU A 461 41.60 0.85 -23.83
CA GLU A 461 40.84 0.78 -22.57
C GLU A 461 41.65 0.13 -21.43
N SER A 462 41.50 0.67 -20.21
CA SER A 462 42.25 0.19 -19.03
C SER A 462 41.89 -1.25 -18.66
N SER A 463 42.83 -2.00 -18.06
CA SER A 463 42.58 -3.37 -17.58
C SER A 463 41.42 -3.45 -16.58
N TYR A 464 41.30 -2.44 -15.70
CA TYR A 464 40.18 -2.30 -14.78
C TYR A 464 38.84 -2.15 -15.53
N THR A 465 38.79 -1.25 -16.52
CA THR A 465 37.58 -1.01 -17.32
C THR A 465 37.17 -2.26 -18.12
N LYS A 466 38.13 -3.00 -18.68
CA LYS A 466 37.87 -4.27 -19.38
C LYS A 466 37.30 -5.34 -18.45
N ASN A 467 37.82 -5.46 -17.23
CA ASN A 467 37.29 -6.41 -16.24
C ASN A 467 35.84 -6.04 -15.83
N LEU A 468 35.58 -4.76 -15.55
CA LEU A 468 34.24 -4.27 -15.24
C LEU A 468 33.26 -4.52 -16.40
N GLN A 469 33.66 -4.25 -17.64
CA GLN A 469 32.84 -4.53 -18.83
C GLN A 469 32.53 -6.02 -18.98
N ARG A 470 33.49 -6.91 -18.70
CA ARG A 470 33.27 -8.37 -18.72
C ARG A 470 32.28 -8.82 -17.63
N GLN A 471 32.30 -8.19 -16.46
CA GLN A 471 31.33 -8.47 -15.39
C GLN A 471 29.93 -7.98 -15.75
N LEU A 472 29.82 -6.75 -16.25
CA LEU A 472 28.55 -6.19 -16.74
C LEU A 472 27.97 -7.03 -17.88
N TYR A 473 28.83 -7.54 -18.77
CA TYR A 473 28.44 -8.47 -19.83
C TYR A 473 27.81 -9.76 -19.27
N LYS A 474 28.50 -10.44 -18.34
CA LYS A 474 27.99 -11.67 -17.72
C LYS A 474 26.67 -11.43 -16.98
N ALA A 475 26.58 -10.30 -16.26
CA ALA A 475 25.36 -9.89 -15.58
C ALA A 475 24.22 -9.60 -16.57
N LEU A 476 24.51 -8.92 -17.69
CA LEU A 476 23.55 -8.63 -18.74
C LEU A 476 22.98 -9.91 -19.37
N VAL A 477 23.84 -10.90 -19.68
CA VAL A 477 23.41 -12.18 -20.24
C VAL A 477 22.51 -12.92 -19.25
N ALA A 478 22.90 -12.98 -17.97
CA ALA A 478 22.08 -13.60 -16.93
C ALA A 478 20.72 -12.88 -16.77
N GLN A 479 20.71 -11.55 -16.77
CA GLN A 479 19.51 -10.73 -16.66
C GLN A 479 18.62 -10.76 -17.92
N ALA A 480 19.17 -11.11 -19.08
CA ALA A 480 18.36 -11.37 -20.27
C ALA A 480 17.66 -12.74 -20.17
N ILE A 481 18.39 -13.76 -19.70
CA ILE A 481 17.90 -15.13 -19.63
C ILE A 481 16.82 -15.28 -18.55
N ILE A 482 17.00 -14.67 -17.37
CA ILE A 482 16.08 -14.85 -16.24
C ILE A 482 14.63 -14.53 -16.62
N PRO A 483 14.28 -13.37 -17.21
CA PRO A 483 12.89 -13.05 -17.52
C PRO A 483 12.38 -13.85 -18.72
N ILE A 484 13.25 -14.22 -19.66
CA ILE A 484 12.87 -15.09 -20.78
C ILE A 484 12.40 -16.45 -20.25
N VAL A 485 13.18 -17.05 -19.36
CA VAL A 485 12.91 -18.38 -18.79
C VAL A 485 11.81 -18.34 -17.75
N LEU A 486 11.78 -17.32 -16.89
CA LEU A 486 10.84 -17.24 -15.77
C LEU A 486 9.52 -16.54 -16.10
N MET A 487 9.46 -15.68 -17.12
CA MET A 487 8.25 -14.92 -17.45
C MET A 487 7.76 -15.14 -18.87
N TYR A 488 8.58 -14.90 -19.90
CA TYR A 488 8.12 -14.89 -21.29
C TYR A 488 7.74 -16.28 -21.78
N LEU A 489 8.62 -17.27 -21.65
CA LEU A 489 8.36 -18.63 -22.15
C LEU A 489 7.17 -19.30 -21.43
N PRO A 490 7.12 -19.33 -20.08
CA PRO A 490 6.02 -19.99 -19.39
C PRO A 490 4.66 -19.34 -19.67
N MET A 491 4.57 -18.00 -19.66
CA MET A 491 3.32 -17.29 -19.92
C MET A 491 2.86 -17.38 -21.38
N SER A 492 3.79 -17.28 -22.34
CA SER A 492 3.45 -17.43 -23.76
C SER A 492 2.90 -18.82 -24.04
N ASN A 493 3.53 -19.85 -23.48
CA ASN A 493 3.06 -21.24 -23.61
C ASN A 493 1.69 -21.42 -22.95
N TYR A 494 1.49 -20.88 -21.75
CA TYR A 494 0.21 -20.96 -21.05
C TYR A 494 -0.95 -20.30 -21.81
N LEU A 495 -0.70 -19.18 -22.50
CA LEU A 495 -1.72 -18.46 -23.25
C LEU A 495 -1.96 -19.05 -24.65
N ILE A 496 -0.92 -19.49 -25.35
CA ILE A 496 -0.99 -19.87 -26.78
C ILE A 496 -1.30 -21.36 -26.96
N LEU A 497 -0.68 -22.25 -26.18
CA LEU A 497 -0.81 -23.70 -26.41
C LEU A 497 -2.26 -24.21 -26.28
N PRO A 498 -3.08 -23.74 -25.32
CA PRO A 498 -4.49 -24.16 -25.25
C PRO A 498 -5.32 -23.69 -26.44
N ALA A 499 -4.95 -22.57 -27.08
CA ALA A 499 -5.61 -22.11 -28.30
C ALA A 499 -5.38 -23.07 -29.48
N ILE A 500 -4.28 -23.83 -29.46
CA ILE A 500 -3.93 -24.86 -30.45
C ILE A 500 -4.47 -26.25 -30.03
N GLY A 501 -5.14 -26.35 -28.87
CA GLY A 501 -5.75 -27.59 -28.37
C GLY A 501 -4.83 -28.45 -27.50
N TRP A 502 -3.69 -27.92 -27.03
CA TRP A 502 -2.81 -28.64 -26.11
C TRP A 502 -3.18 -28.40 -24.65
N ASP A 503 -3.28 -29.48 -23.87
CA ASP A 503 -3.48 -29.39 -22.42
C ASP A 503 -2.17 -28.97 -21.71
N VAL A 504 -2.25 -27.85 -21.00
CA VAL A 504 -1.14 -27.27 -20.21
C VAL A 504 -1.42 -27.28 -18.71
N SER A 505 -2.39 -28.08 -18.25
CA SER A 505 -2.74 -28.19 -16.83
C SER A 505 -1.53 -28.42 -15.91
N PRO A 506 -0.56 -29.32 -16.22
CA PRO A 506 0.65 -29.47 -15.41
C PRO A 506 1.56 -28.23 -15.38
N LEU A 507 1.65 -27.50 -16.50
CA LEU A 507 2.45 -26.29 -16.64
C LEU A 507 1.85 -25.11 -15.86
N SER A 508 0.52 -25.07 -15.73
CA SER A 508 -0.20 -23.98 -15.05
C SER A 508 0.20 -23.81 -13.58
N ARG A 509 0.49 -24.92 -12.87
CA ARG A 509 0.94 -24.88 -11.47
C ARG A 509 2.35 -24.34 -11.35
N LEU A 510 3.25 -24.80 -12.22
CA LEU A 510 4.64 -24.31 -12.28
C LEU A 510 4.69 -22.82 -12.60
N LEU A 511 3.82 -22.34 -13.49
CA LEU A 511 3.75 -20.94 -13.88
C LEU A 511 3.61 -19.99 -12.68
N THR A 512 2.71 -20.32 -11.74
CA THR A 512 2.48 -19.49 -10.54
C THR A 512 3.73 -19.37 -9.66
N LEU A 513 4.49 -20.46 -9.52
CA LEU A 513 5.72 -20.51 -8.73
C LEU A 513 6.86 -19.72 -9.40
N VAL A 514 7.03 -19.93 -10.70
CA VAL A 514 8.09 -19.28 -11.49
C VAL A 514 7.86 -17.77 -11.57
N TYR A 515 6.60 -17.35 -11.74
CA TYR A 515 6.20 -15.94 -11.69
C TYR A 515 6.48 -15.30 -10.32
N ALA A 516 6.15 -15.98 -9.23
CA ALA A 516 6.41 -15.49 -7.87
C ALA A 516 7.90 -15.38 -7.54
N ALA A 517 8.74 -16.26 -8.10
CA ALA A 517 10.17 -16.28 -7.86
C ALA A 517 10.94 -15.17 -8.62
N TYR A 518 10.44 -14.74 -9.79
CA TYR A 518 11.14 -13.82 -10.68
C TYR A 518 11.70 -12.56 -9.98
N PRO A 519 10.91 -11.78 -9.21
CA PRO A 519 11.42 -10.55 -8.59
C PRO A 519 12.58 -10.78 -7.61
N ALA A 520 12.66 -11.97 -7.01
CA ALA A 520 13.76 -12.34 -6.11
C ALA A 520 15.01 -12.80 -6.88
N VAL A 521 14.85 -13.39 -8.06
CA VAL A 521 15.95 -13.95 -8.87
C VAL A 521 16.63 -12.89 -9.74
N ASP A 522 15.87 -11.93 -10.28
CA ASP A 522 16.39 -10.88 -11.18
C ASP A 522 17.56 -10.02 -10.64
N PRO A 523 17.61 -9.65 -9.34
CA PRO A 523 18.74 -8.87 -8.82
C PRO A 523 20.00 -9.72 -8.52
N LEU A 524 19.88 -11.05 -8.41
CA LEU A 524 21.00 -11.92 -8.00
C LEU A 524 22.23 -11.83 -8.92
N PRO A 525 22.10 -11.75 -10.27
CA PRO A 525 23.25 -11.51 -11.14
C PRO A 525 24.03 -10.25 -10.77
N LEU A 526 23.38 -9.15 -10.38
CA LEU A 526 24.08 -7.93 -9.99
C LEU A 526 24.87 -8.14 -8.69
N PHE A 527 24.26 -8.81 -7.73
CA PHE A 527 24.86 -9.07 -6.41
C PHE A 527 26.07 -10.02 -6.47
N PHE A 528 26.02 -11.04 -7.34
CA PHE A 528 27.05 -12.09 -7.35
C PHE A 528 28.08 -11.97 -8.47
N ILE A 529 27.74 -11.36 -9.62
CA ILE A 529 28.64 -11.27 -10.78
C ILE A 529 29.49 -10.00 -10.75
N ILE A 530 28.97 -8.89 -10.21
CA ILE A 530 29.69 -7.62 -10.18
C ILE A 530 30.46 -7.50 -8.86
N ASP A 531 31.78 -7.40 -8.95
CA ASP A 531 32.69 -7.43 -7.81
C ASP A 531 32.38 -6.31 -6.80
N ASN A 532 32.07 -5.10 -7.25
CA ASN A 532 31.74 -3.98 -6.35
C ASN A 532 30.53 -4.27 -5.46
N TYR A 533 29.46 -4.85 -6.03
CA TYR A 533 28.26 -5.21 -5.28
C TYR A 533 28.51 -6.43 -4.38
N ARG A 534 29.22 -7.45 -4.89
CA ARG A 534 29.59 -8.64 -4.11
C ARG A 534 30.44 -8.28 -2.90
N ASN A 535 31.43 -7.40 -3.08
CA ASN A 535 32.32 -6.94 -2.02
C ASN A 535 31.58 -6.07 -1.01
N ALA A 536 30.63 -5.23 -1.44
CA ALA A 536 29.78 -4.45 -0.53
C ALA A 536 28.87 -5.36 0.32
N LEU A 537 28.26 -6.38 -0.29
CA LEU A 537 27.48 -7.41 0.42
C LEU A 537 28.36 -8.19 1.40
N ALA A 538 29.52 -8.67 0.95
CA ALA A 538 30.47 -9.37 1.79
C ALA A 538 30.93 -8.50 2.96
N GLY A 539 31.22 -7.22 2.73
CA GLY A 539 31.58 -6.26 3.78
C GLY A 539 30.46 -6.06 4.81
N TYR A 540 29.20 -6.00 4.38
CA TYR A 540 28.05 -5.92 5.29
C TYR A 540 27.94 -7.18 6.18
N PHE A 541 28.02 -8.37 5.59
CA PHE A 541 27.94 -9.63 6.33
C PHE A 541 29.19 -9.91 7.20
N TYR A 542 30.39 -9.53 6.73
CA TYR A 542 31.63 -9.63 7.50
C TYR A 542 31.71 -8.59 8.62
N CYS A 543 31.16 -7.37 8.48
CA CYS A 543 31.04 -6.45 9.61
C CYS A 543 30.10 -6.99 10.70
N CYS A 544 29.03 -7.70 10.32
CA CYS A 544 28.16 -8.38 11.27
C CYS A 544 28.83 -9.58 11.99
N THR A 545 29.90 -10.16 11.44
CA THR A 545 30.68 -11.24 12.08
C THR A 545 31.98 -10.76 12.74
N SER A 546 32.56 -9.64 12.30
CA SER A 546 33.86 -9.13 12.76
C SER A 546 33.75 -8.17 13.95
N ASN A 547 32.56 -7.83 14.43
CA ASN A 547 32.42 -6.95 15.60
C ASN A 547 32.78 -7.63 16.93
N ASN A 548 33.26 -8.88 16.91
CA ASN A 548 33.76 -9.58 18.09
C ASN A 548 35.28 -9.83 18.11
N ASN A 549 36.08 -9.49 17.08
CA ASN A 549 37.52 -9.82 17.12
C ASN A 549 38.40 -9.07 16.10
N ARG A 550 38.53 -7.74 16.18
CA ARG A 550 39.70 -7.06 15.57
C ARG A 550 40.30 -6.01 16.49
N ILE A 551 41.38 -6.44 17.14
CA ILE A 551 42.44 -5.63 17.72
C ILE A 551 43.11 -4.82 16.61
N SER A 552 43.43 -3.56 16.94
CA SER A 552 44.17 -2.59 16.15
C SER A 552 45.40 -3.18 15.44
N MET A 553 45.48 -3.03 14.12
CA MET A 553 46.74 -3.09 13.37
C MET A 553 46.70 -2.12 12.17
N GLY A 554 47.36 -0.98 12.36
CA GLY A 554 48.35 -0.42 11.43
C GLY A 554 47.86 0.25 10.14
N ASP A 555 47.65 1.56 10.21
CA ASP A 555 47.83 2.48 9.07
C ASP A 555 49.27 2.40 8.56
N LYS A 556 49.52 1.63 7.49
CA LYS A 556 50.73 1.73 6.64
C LYS A 556 50.61 0.81 5.44
N GLU A 557 49.87 1.23 4.40
CA GLU A 557 50.11 0.81 3.00
C GLU A 557 49.19 1.53 1.98
N ILE A 558 49.04 2.86 2.09
CA ILE A 558 48.50 3.70 1.01
C ILE A 558 49.43 4.91 0.81
N SER A 559 50.68 4.63 0.43
CA SER A 559 51.58 5.64 -0.14
C SER A 559 52.71 4.94 -0.86
N ARG A 560 52.45 4.51 -2.10
CA ARG A 560 53.46 4.23 -3.13
C ARG A 560 52.75 3.98 -4.46
N GLY A 561 52.61 5.05 -5.23
CA GLY A 561 52.01 4.98 -6.56
C GLY A 561 51.93 6.30 -7.32
N ASN A 562 52.63 7.36 -6.89
CA ASN A 562 52.78 8.60 -7.66
C ASN A 562 54.24 9.08 -7.57
N THR A 563 55.02 8.75 -8.61
CA THR A 563 56.36 9.22 -9.05
C THR A 563 56.94 8.01 -9.81
N THR A 564 57.27 8.03 -11.10
CA THR A 564 58.03 9.01 -11.88
C THR A 564 57.93 8.71 -13.39
N ASN A 565 58.07 9.77 -14.18
CA ASN A 565 58.47 9.92 -15.59
C ASN A 565 57.44 9.64 -16.69
#